data_AF-A0A3D2MDY7-F1
#
_entry.id   AF-A0A3D2MDY7-F1
#
_cell.length_a   1.000
_cell.length_b   1.000
_cell.length_c   1.000
_cell.angle_alpha   90.00
_cell.angle_beta   90.00
_cell.angle_gamma   90.00
#
_symmetry.space_group_name_H-M   'P 1'
#
loop_
_entity.id
_entity.type
_entity.pdbx_description
1 polymer ?
#
loop_
_entity_poly.entity_id
_entity_poly.type
_entity_poly.pdbx_seq_one_letter_code
_entity_poly.pdbx_strand_id
1 'polypeptide(L)'
;MSNTFMDQKRNDNFSILRGIDLQNLLVETNRYFLEYRDTLNLPDDVTFGVEIEYEKILKSATDVFISKNLKNWRSKSDGSLISGGEITSPVMSDDIRYWKELKKVCEHLSKRKADTLHNAGGHIHIGARVLGEDVEAWKCFLKLYTAYENVLFRFIYGDKVSGRKKLFKYAPPTADLIYNRIHNISKANLLSEIQSNLQTNVRYTALNFCNVSFCNPRDRNGKNTLEFRSPNATTNEVVWQNNINTLTKMLVSSRNKVIDEDFLDYKLSHEYLPYLGNEYLYNGVNLKNALEFVDLVFDNNLDKMYFLRQYLKDFQENYGMKMAVKAKKFIR
;
A
#
# COMPACT_ATOMS: atom_id res chain seq x y z
N MET A 1 -24.26 17.78 16.22
CA MET A 1 -24.25 17.75 14.75
C MET A 1 -22.87 18.22 14.32
N SER A 2 -21.98 17.33 13.91
CA SER A 2 -20.63 17.71 13.51
C SER A 2 -20.70 18.36 12.14
N ASN A 3 -20.31 19.63 12.02
CA ASN A 3 -19.98 20.22 10.73
C ASN A 3 -18.74 19.47 10.19
N THR A 4 -18.98 18.40 9.42
CA THR A 4 -17.96 17.86 8.51
C THR A 4 -17.69 18.95 7.48
N PHE A 5 -16.45 19.42 7.44
CA PHE A 5 -16.04 20.49 6.54
C PHE A 5 -16.07 20.01 5.08
N MET A 6 -16.00 18.69 4.85
CA MET A 6 -16.18 18.09 3.52
C MET A 6 -17.20 16.96 3.47
N ASP A 7 -18.00 16.94 2.39
CA ASP A 7 -18.86 15.83 2.04
C ASP A 7 -18.00 14.63 1.60
N GLN A 8 -18.13 13.52 2.31
CA GLN A 8 -17.38 12.29 2.10
C GLN A 8 -17.54 11.69 0.69
N LYS A 9 -18.67 11.95 0.02
CA LYS A 9 -18.97 11.39 -1.31
C LYS A 9 -18.49 12.26 -2.47
N ARG A 10 -18.15 13.53 -2.22
CA ARG A 10 -17.57 14.41 -3.24
C ARG A 10 -16.15 13.98 -3.58
N ASN A 11 -15.64 14.44 -4.72
CA ASN A 11 -14.25 14.28 -5.13
C ASN A 11 -13.60 15.65 -5.33
N ASP A 12 -13.33 16.35 -4.25
CA ASP A 12 -12.76 17.70 -4.31
C ASP A 12 -11.23 17.63 -4.50
N ASN A 13 -10.64 18.57 -5.24
CA ASN A 13 -9.19 18.60 -5.47
C ASN A 13 -8.46 19.20 -4.26
N PHE A 14 -7.74 18.38 -3.51
CA PHE A 14 -7.04 18.80 -2.30
C PHE A 14 -5.72 19.51 -2.61
N SER A 15 -5.07 19.16 -3.71
CA SER A 15 -3.80 19.72 -4.17
C SER A 15 -3.85 21.21 -4.51
N ILE A 16 -5.04 21.77 -4.77
CA ILE A 16 -5.24 23.20 -5.06
C ILE A 16 -5.55 24.05 -3.82
N LEU A 17 -5.82 23.43 -2.67
CA LEU A 17 -6.19 24.15 -1.44
C LEU A 17 -5.02 24.99 -0.92
N ARG A 18 -5.29 26.23 -0.51
CA ARG A 18 -4.30 27.18 0.02
C ARG A 18 -4.86 27.90 1.25
N GLY A 19 -3.99 28.59 1.98
CA GLY A 19 -4.39 29.46 3.09
C GLY A 19 -5.30 28.76 4.11
N ILE A 20 -6.44 29.38 4.40
CA ILE A 20 -7.38 28.90 5.42
C ILE A 20 -8.01 27.55 5.07
N ASP A 21 -8.25 27.27 3.78
CA ASP A 21 -8.89 26.01 3.35
C ASP A 21 -7.96 24.83 3.57
N LEU A 22 -6.67 25.00 3.27
CA LEU A 22 -5.66 23.99 3.57
C LEU A 22 -5.52 23.76 5.07
N GLN A 23 -5.51 24.83 5.87
CA GLN A 23 -5.46 24.71 7.34
C GLN A 23 -6.68 23.95 7.89
N ASN A 24 -7.87 24.23 7.37
CA ASN A 24 -9.10 23.53 7.74
C ASN A 24 -9.04 22.04 7.40
N LEU A 25 -8.60 21.68 6.18
CA LEU A 25 -8.38 20.28 5.79
C LEU A 25 -7.42 19.57 6.78
N LEU A 26 -6.30 20.20 7.14
CA LEU A 26 -5.32 19.60 8.05
C LEU A 26 -5.88 19.40 9.46
N VAL A 27 -6.62 20.38 9.98
CA VAL A 27 -7.28 20.28 11.30
C VAL A 27 -8.33 19.17 11.31
N GLU A 28 -9.15 19.09 10.25
CA GLU A 28 -10.16 18.04 10.12
C GLU A 28 -9.51 16.67 10.01
N THR A 29 -8.49 16.53 9.16
CA THR A 29 -7.71 15.30 9.01
C THR A 29 -7.17 14.85 10.36
N ASN A 30 -6.60 15.76 11.16
CA ASN A 30 -6.03 15.42 12.45
C ASN A 30 -7.06 14.90 13.48
N ARG A 31 -8.32 15.29 13.35
CA ARG A 31 -9.43 14.84 14.22
C ARG A 31 -10.12 13.59 13.69
N TYR A 32 -9.78 13.18 12.47
CA TYR A 32 -10.44 12.10 11.77
C TYR A 32 -10.00 10.74 12.33
N PHE A 33 -10.96 9.84 12.50
CA PHE A 33 -10.70 8.45 12.87
C PHE A 33 -11.14 7.53 11.75
N LEU A 34 -10.27 6.61 11.36
CA LEU A 34 -10.60 5.59 10.39
C LEU A 34 -11.49 4.52 11.04
N GLU A 35 -12.42 4.03 10.25
CA GLU A 35 -13.32 2.92 10.61
C GLU A 35 -13.12 1.74 9.68
N TYR A 36 -13.33 0.54 10.22
CA TYR A 36 -13.38 -0.68 9.41
C TYR A 36 -14.69 -0.70 8.62
N ARG A 37 -14.61 -0.84 7.31
CA ARG A 37 -15.74 -0.79 6.40
C ARG A 37 -16.14 -2.19 5.94
N ASP A 38 -17.42 -2.34 5.62
CA ASP A 38 -17.95 -3.58 5.05
C ASP A 38 -17.60 -3.76 3.57
N THR A 39 -17.24 -2.66 2.88
CA THR A 39 -16.81 -2.63 1.48
C THR A 39 -15.90 -1.43 1.24
N LEU A 40 -15.02 -1.56 0.25
CA LEU A 40 -14.18 -0.50 -0.31
C LEU A 40 -14.74 0.05 -1.64
N ASN A 41 -15.86 -0.48 -2.12
CA ASN A 41 -16.42 -0.25 -3.47
C ASN A 41 -15.37 -0.49 -4.57
N LEU A 42 -14.61 -1.59 -4.46
CA LEU A 42 -13.68 -1.99 -5.52
C LEU A 42 -14.44 -2.69 -6.66
N PRO A 43 -14.01 -2.51 -7.92
CA PRO A 43 -14.55 -3.27 -9.04
C PRO A 43 -14.45 -4.78 -8.85
N ASP A 44 -15.44 -5.54 -9.31
CA ASP A 44 -15.56 -7.00 -9.10
C ASP A 44 -14.37 -7.82 -9.63
N ASP A 45 -13.61 -7.27 -10.56
CA ASP A 45 -12.44 -7.92 -11.14
C ASP A 45 -11.14 -7.67 -10.37
N VAL A 46 -11.18 -6.79 -9.36
CA VAL A 46 -10.06 -6.53 -8.45
C VAL A 46 -9.97 -7.65 -7.42
N THR A 47 -8.83 -8.32 -7.40
CA THR A 47 -8.49 -9.32 -6.40
C THR A 47 -7.24 -8.92 -5.63
N PHE A 48 -7.17 -9.34 -4.38
CA PHE A 48 -6.03 -9.08 -3.52
C PHE A 48 -5.78 -10.21 -2.54
N GLY A 49 -4.58 -10.26 -1.97
CA GLY A 49 -4.21 -11.18 -0.90
C GLY A 49 -3.25 -10.51 0.06
N VAL A 50 -3.15 -11.03 1.28
CA VAL A 50 -2.24 -10.51 2.31
C VAL A 50 -1.38 -11.62 2.91
N GLU A 51 -0.15 -11.25 3.23
CA GLU A 51 0.75 -12.04 4.08
C GLU A 51 1.08 -11.20 5.32
N ILE A 52 0.79 -11.74 6.51
CA ILE A 52 0.92 -11.05 7.79
C ILE A 52 1.94 -11.80 8.64
N GLU A 53 3.14 -11.26 8.72
CA GLU A 53 4.15 -11.74 9.65
C GLU A 53 3.82 -11.31 11.09
N TYR A 54 4.24 -12.13 12.06
CA TYR A 54 4.09 -11.81 13.47
C TYR A 54 5.20 -12.47 14.29
N GLU A 55 5.62 -11.80 15.38
CA GLU A 55 6.57 -12.35 16.34
C GLU A 55 5.99 -12.55 17.75
N LYS A 56 6.72 -13.30 18.58
CA LYS A 56 6.44 -13.53 20.02
C LYS A 56 5.12 -14.26 20.32
N ILE A 57 4.57 -14.96 19.34
CA ILE A 57 3.47 -15.92 19.52
C ILE A 57 3.94 -17.28 19.03
N LEU A 58 3.60 -18.34 19.76
CA LEU A 58 3.84 -19.71 19.31
C LEU A 58 3.09 -19.98 18.00
N LYS A 59 3.83 -20.31 16.94
CA LYS A 59 3.26 -20.63 15.63
C LYS A 59 2.19 -21.72 15.71
N SER A 60 2.40 -22.75 16.53
CA SER A 60 1.43 -23.85 16.72
C SER A 60 0.07 -23.36 17.21
N ALA A 61 0.03 -22.33 18.07
CA ALA A 61 -1.24 -21.75 18.53
C ALA A 61 -1.97 -21.04 17.38
N THR A 62 -1.24 -20.37 16.50
CA THR A 62 -1.77 -19.74 15.29
C THR A 62 -2.24 -20.79 14.28
N ASP A 63 -1.47 -21.87 14.08
CA ASP A 63 -1.83 -22.98 13.18
C ASP A 63 -3.16 -23.62 13.59
N VAL A 64 -3.35 -23.87 14.89
CA VAL A 64 -4.60 -24.40 15.45
C VAL A 64 -5.75 -23.41 15.24
N PHE A 65 -5.52 -22.11 15.42
CA PHE A 65 -6.55 -21.11 15.18
C PHE A 65 -6.96 -21.05 13.71
N ILE A 66 -6.01 -20.95 12.78
CA ILE A 66 -6.27 -20.87 11.34
C ILE A 66 -7.02 -22.13 10.87
N SER A 67 -6.53 -23.32 11.19
CA SER A 67 -7.15 -24.58 10.76
C SER A 67 -8.59 -24.77 11.27
N LYS A 68 -8.89 -24.29 12.48
CA LYS A 68 -10.23 -24.39 13.07
C LYS A 68 -11.21 -23.32 12.59
N ASN A 69 -10.73 -22.13 12.23
CA ASN A 69 -11.61 -20.97 12.03
C ASN A 69 -11.64 -20.45 10.59
N LEU A 70 -10.63 -20.77 9.76
CA LEU A 70 -10.38 -20.12 8.48
C LEU A 70 -9.91 -21.13 7.42
N LYS A 71 -10.87 -21.75 6.72
CA LYS A 71 -10.65 -22.91 5.82
C LYS A 71 -9.56 -22.71 4.75
N ASN A 72 -9.48 -21.51 4.17
CA ASN A 72 -8.60 -21.24 3.02
C ASN A 72 -7.37 -20.38 3.37
N TRP A 73 -7.25 -19.97 4.63
CA TRP A 73 -6.07 -19.27 5.12
C TRP A 73 -4.99 -20.30 5.48
N ARG A 74 -3.72 -19.89 5.42
CA ARG A 74 -2.59 -20.76 5.75
C ARG A 74 -1.68 -20.06 6.76
N SER A 75 -1.02 -20.85 7.58
CA SER A 75 0.01 -20.39 8.51
C SER A 75 1.32 -21.10 8.17
N LYS A 76 2.36 -20.31 7.89
CA LYS A 76 3.67 -20.74 7.41
C LYS A 76 4.78 -20.29 8.36
N SER A 77 5.93 -20.95 8.28
CA SER A 77 7.16 -20.46 8.90
C SER A 77 7.78 -19.37 8.03
N ASP A 78 8.33 -18.33 8.63
CA ASP A 78 9.15 -17.34 7.95
C ASP A 78 10.56 -17.30 8.57
N GLY A 79 11.58 -17.46 7.73
CA GLY A 79 12.98 -17.55 8.17
C GLY A 79 13.65 -16.20 8.48
N SER A 80 12.99 -15.07 8.18
CA SER A 80 13.48 -13.73 8.48
C SER A 80 13.13 -13.27 9.91
N LEU A 81 12.16 -13.94 10.55
CA LEU A 81 11.68 -13.69 11.90
C LEU A 81 12.51 -14.42 12.96
N ILE A 82 12.56 -13.86 14.17
CA ILE A 82 13.27 -14.44 15.32
C ILE A 82 12.44 -15.58 15.94
N SER A 83 11.13 -15.37 16.09
CA SER A 83 10.19 -16.36 16.60
C SER A 83 8.78 -15.96 16.19
N GLY A 84 8.00 -16.87 15.59
CA GLY A 84 6.66 -16.57 15.09
C GLY A 84 6.36 -17.25 13.77
N GLY A 85 5.62 -16.58 12.89
CA GLY A 85 5.27 -17.11 11.57
C GLY A 85 4.61 -16.07 10.67
N GLU A 86 4.08 -16.56 9.55
CA GLU A 86 3.38 -15.77 8.54
C GLU A 86 1.99 -16.36 8.30
N ILE A 87 0.97 -15.52 8.36
CA ILE A 87 -0.40 -15.89 8.01
C ILE A 87 -0.69 -15.38 6.59
N THR A 88 -1.08 -16.26 5.68
CA THR A 88 -1.40 -15.90 4.29
C THR A 88 -2.87 -16.13 3.97
N SER A 89 -3.51 -15.15 3.36
CA SER A 89 -4.92 -15.22 2.95
C SER A 89 -5.11 -16.10 1.70
N PRO A 90 -6.35 -16.55 1.43
CA PRO A 90 -6.73 -16.90 0.06
C PRO A 90 -6.66 -15.67 -0.87
N VAL A 91 -6.91 -15.89 -2.17
CA VAL A 91 -7.28 -14.78 -3.06
C VAL A 91 -8.62 -14.25 -2.59
N MET A 92 -8.65 -12.96 -2.27
CA MET A 92 -9.81 -12.22 -1.77
C MET A 92 -10.31 -11.24 -2.83
N SER A 93 -11.55 -10.81 -2.67
CA SER A 93 -12.20 -9.70 -3.37
C SER A 93 -12.83 -8.77 -2.33
N ASP A 94 -13.45 -7.67 -2.78
CA ASP A 94 -14.18 -6.75 -1.89
C ASP A 94 -15.53 -7.33 -1.45
N ASP A 95 -15.47 -8.43 -0.69
CA ASP A 95 -16.60 -9.15 -0.14
C ASP A 95 -16.52 -9.14 1.39
N ILE A 96 -17.63 -8.82 2.04
CA ILE A 96 -17.77 -8.74 3.50
C ILE A 96 -17.28 -10.00 4.23
N ARG A 97 -17.36 -11.17 3.60
CA ARG A 97 -16.84 -12.43 4.17
C ARG A 97 -15.34 -12.36 4.36
N TYR A 98 -14.60 -11.90 3.36
CA TYR A 98 -13.14 -11.76 3.44
C TYR A 98 -12.71 -10.68 4.45
N TRP A 99 -13.46 -9.58 4.53
CA TRP A 99 -13.23 -8.56 5.56
C TRP A 99 -13.44 -9.11 6.97
N LYS A 100 -14.51 -9.88 7.20
CA LYS A 100 -14.74 -10.56 8.49
C LYS A 100 -13.63 -11.56 8.82
N GLU A 101 -13.08 -12.26 7.84
CA GLU A 101 -11.96 -13.19 8.03
C GLU A 101 -10.65 -12.45 8.38
N LEU A 102 -10.30 -11.40 7.65
CA LEU A 102 -9.14 -10.55 7.94
C LEU A 102 -9.22 -9.97 9.35
N LYS A 103 -10.39 -9.44 9.74
CA LYS A 103 -10.63 -8.94 11.09
C LYS A 103 -10.40 -10.01 12.15
N LYS A 104 -10.88 -11.24 11.95
CA LYS A 104 -10.64 -12.37 12.88
C LYS A 104 -9.14 -12.67 13.04
N VAL A 105 -8.36 -12.60 11.96
CA VAL A 105 -6.89 -12.78 12.01
C VAL A 105 -6.24 -11.67 12.82
N CYS A 106 -6.55 -10.40 12.52
CA CYS A 106 -6.04 -9.25 13.25
C CYS A 106 -6.39 -9.31 14.75
N GLU A 107 -7.65 -9.61 15.09
CA GLU A 107 -8.09 -9.79 16.47
C GLU A 107 -7.36 -10.94 17.18
N HIS A 108 -7.12 -12.07 16.51
CA HIS A 108 -6.39 -13.19 17.08
C HIS A 108 -4.98 -12.79 17.51
N LEU A 109 -4.26 -12.11 16.61
CA LEU A 109 -2.90 -11.61 16.86
C LEU A 109 -2.90 -10.52 17.93
N SER A 110 -3.86 -9.59 17.89
CA SER A 110 -4.02 -8.51 18.86
C SER A 110 -4.26 -9.03 20.27
N LYS A 111 -5.23 -9.96 20.44
CA LYS A 111 -5.57 -10.58 21.74
C LYS A 111 -4.39 -11.33 22.37
N ARG A 112 -3.47 -11.84 21.54
CA ARG A 112 -2.24 -12.52 21.96
C ARG A 112 -1.02 -11.62 22.05
N LYS A 113 -1.19 -10.31 21.82
CA LYS A 113 -0.14 -9.29 21.89
C LYS A 113 1.04 -9.62 20.95
N ALA A 114 0.72 -10.03 19.72
CA ALA A 114 1.71 -10.28 18.68
C ALA A 114 2.66 -9.08 18.53
N ASP A 115 3.95 -9.34 18.41
CA ASP A 115 4.91 -8.30 18.07
C ASP A 115 4.91 -8.09 16.56
N THR A 116 4.37 -6.95 16.15
CA THR A 116 4.35 -6.46 14.76
C THR A 116 5.14 -5.16 14.62
N LEU A 117 5.92 -4.79 15.64
CA LEU A 117 6.59 -3.49 15.69
C LEU A 117 8.01 -3.56 15.09
N HIS A 118 8.71 -4.67 15.31
CA HIS A 118 10.16 -4.73 15.06
C HIS A 118 10.54 -5.28 13.69
N ASN A 119 10.38 -6.59 13.47
CA ASN A 119 10.85 -7.26 12.26
C ASN A 119 9.74 -7.62 11.28
N ALA A 120 8.51 -7.81 11.78
CA ALA A 120 7.40 -8.34 11.00
C ALA A 120 6.98 -7.42 9.84
N GLY A 121 7.03 -7.97 8.63
CA GLY A 121 6.55 -7.39 7.40
C GLY A 121 5.10 -7.73 7.09
N GLY A 122 4.49 -6.86 6.28
CA GLY A 122 3.24 -7.14 5.63
C GLY A 122 3.45 -7.18 4.13
N HIS A 123 2.87 -8.17 3.45
CA HIS A 123 2.82 -8.20 1.99
C HIS A 123 1.38 -8.05 1.52
N ILE A 124 1.18 -7.26 0.46
CA ILE A 124 -0.10 -7.13 -0.22
C ILE A 124 0.10 -7.55 -1.67
N HIS A 125 -0.64 -8.55 -2.10
CA HIS A 125 -0.69 -9.02 -3.47
C HIS A 125 -1.93 -8.43 -4.15
N ILE A 126 -1.79 -7.87 -5.34
CA ILE A 126 -2.91 -7.40 -6.16
C ILE A 126 -2.89 -8.12 -7.49
N GLY A 127 -4.03 -8.68 -7.91
CA GLY A 127 -4.14 -9.41 -9.16
C GLY A 127 -3.70 -8.58 -10.37
N ALA A 128 -2.78 -9.09 -11.18
CA ALA A 128 -2.28 -8.36 -12.36
C ALA A 128 -3.36 -8.08 -13.41
N ARG A 129 -4.47 -8.84 -13.35
CA ARG A 129 -5.67 -8.64 -14.17
C ARG A 129 -6.23 -7.21 -14.08
N VAL A 130 -6.03 -6.50 -12.96
CA VAL A 130 -6.49 -5.12 -12.81
C VAL A 130 -5.90 -4.22 -13.89
N LEU A 131 -4.64 -4.44 -14.30
CA LEU A 131 -4.04 -3.73 -15.45
C LEU A 131 -4.25 -4.51 -16.75
N GLY A 132 -4.27 -5.84 -16.69
CA GLY A 132 -4.58 -6.70 -17.82
C GLY A 132 -3.56 -6.54 -18.96
N GLU A 133 -4.06 -6.56 -20.20
CA GLU A 133 -3.27 -6.42 -21.43
C GLU A 133 -3.01 -4.95 -21.82
N ASP A 134 -3.53 -3.98 -21.05
CA ASP A 134 -3.47 -2.56 -21.39
C ASP A 134 -2.09 -1.97 -21.07
N VAL A 135 -1.25 -1.88 -22.09
CA VAL A 135 0.12 -1.34 -22.02
C VAL A 135 0.13 0.07 -21.43
N GLU A 136 -0.86 0.91 -21.75
CA GLU A 136 -0.94 2.28 -21.23
C GLU A 136 -1.29 2.31 -19.74
N ALA A 137 -2.17 1.40 -19.28
CA ALA A 137 -2.45 1.25 -17.85
C ALA A 137 -1.19 0.86 -17.07
N TRP A 138 -0.35 -0.02 -17.63
CA TRP A 138 0.93 -0.39 -17.02
C TRP A 138 1.92 0.78 -16.99
N LYS A 139 2.06 1.54 -18.09
CA LYS A 139 2.90 2.74 -18.12
C LYS A 139 2.45 3.77 -17.07
N CYS A 140 1.15 4.07 -17.04
CA CYS A 140 0.56 5.00 -16.08
C CYS A 140 0.83 4.56 -14.64
N PHE A 141 0.58 3.29 -14.31
CA PHE A 141 0.84 2.75 -12.98
C PHE A 141 2.32 2.84 -12.58
N LEU A 142 3.24 2.47 -13.48
CA LEU A 142 4.68 2.51 -13.20
C LEU A 142 5.16 3.95 -13.00
N LYS A 143 4.72 4.89 -13.84
CA LYS A 143 5.02 6.33 -13.70
C LYS A 143 4.48 6.88 -12.37
N LEU A 144 3.23 6.57 -12.04
CA LEU A 144 2.59 6.98 -10.79
C LEU A 144 3.33 6.41 -9.56
N TYR A 145 3.62 5.12 -9.55
CA TYR A 145 4.36 4.50 -8.44
C TYR A 145 5.75 5.12 -8.28
N THR A 146 6.49 5.30 -9.37
CA THR A 146 7.83 5.91 -9.33
C THR A 146 7.81 7.34 -8.82
N ALA A 147 6.83 8.16 -9.23
CA ALA A 147 6.74 9.55 -8.82
C ALA A 147 6.36 9.73 -7.34
N TYR A 148 5.71 8.75 -6.72
CA TYR A 148 5.15 8.85 -5.37
C TYR A 148 5.60 7.73 -4.41
N GLU A 149 6.64 6.96 -4.73
CA GLU A 149 7.09 5.83 -3.89
C GLU A 149 7.42 6.29 -2.46
N ASN A 150 8.03 7.46 -2.28
CA ASN A 150 8.34 8.01 -0.96
C ASN A 150 7.07 8.32 -0.14
N VAL A 151 6.03 8.86 -0.79
CA VAL A 151 4.72 9.12 -0.17
C VAL A 151 4.07 7.80 0.26
N LEU A 152 4.13 6.78 -0.61
CA LEU A 152 3.64 5.45 -0.30
C LEU A 152 4.39 4.85 0.88
N PHE A 153 5.72 4.85 0.89
CA PHE A 153 6.53 4.29 1.99
C PHE A 153 6.10 4.80 3.36
N ARG A 154 5.97 6.12 3.51
CA ARG A 154 5.50 6.70 4.76
C ARG A 154 4.07 6.25 5.09
N PHE A 155 3.16 6.18 4.11
CA PHE A 155 1.79 5.71 4.30
C PHE A 155 1.71 4.24 4.74
N ILE A 156 2.37 3.30 4.04
CA ILE A 156 2.28 1.85 4.32
C ILE A 156 3.08 1.37 5.54
N TYR A 157 3.85 2.25 6.20
CA TYR A 157 4.26 2.00 7.59
C TYR A 157 3.08 1.89 8.55
N GLY A 158 1.89 2.34 8.14
CA GLY A 158 0.62 2.09 8.81
C GLY A 158 0.53 2.80 10.16
N ASP A 159 0.22 2.04 11.20
CA ASP A 159 0.18 2.52 12.60
C ASP A 159 1.56 2.71 13.24
N LYS A 160 2.64 2.72 12.45
CA LYS A 160 4.02 2.98 12.91
C LYS A 160 4.55 4.25 12.25
N VAL A 161 5.39 5.00 12.95
CA VAL A 161 5.99 6.24 12.41
C VAL A 161 7.01 5.90 11.31
N SER A 162 7.74 4.80 11.45
CA SER A 162 8.81 4.37 10.52
C SER A 162 8.62 2.93 10.02
N GLY A 163 9.42 2.56 9.01
CA GLY A 163 9.54 1.19 8.55
C GLY A 163 10.12 0.24 9.60
N ARG A 164 9.83 -1.06 9.44
CA ARG A 164 10.41 -2.16 10.22
C ARG A 164 11.94 -2.21 10.08
N LYS A 165 12.62 -2.81 11.07
CA LYS A 165 14.09 -2.74 11.22
C LYS A 165 14.90 -3.16 9.98
N LYS A 166 14.43 -4.19 9.27
CA LYS A 166 15.11 -4.73 8.07
C LYS A 166 14.34 -4.45 6.77
N LEU A 167 13.48 -3.43 6.77
CA LEU A 167 12.66 -3.06 5.61
C LEU A 167 13.51 -2.96 4.34
N PHE A 168 14.51 -2.07 4.34
CA PHE A 168 15.35 -1.81 3.18
C PHE A 168 16.25 -2.99 2.78
N LYS A 169 16.41 -4.01 3.63
CA LYS A 169 17.11 -5.26 3.28
C LYS A 169 16.20 -6.22 2.50
N TYR A 170 14.92 -6.28 2.84
CA TYR A 170 13.99 -7.28 2.29
C TYR A 170 12.97 -6.72 1.28
N ALA A 171 12.82 -5.39 1.27
CA ALA A 171 11.93 -4.62 0.40
C ALA A 171 12.53 -3.22 0.13
N PRO A 172 13.74 -3.12 -0.46
CA PRO A 172 14.32 -1.85 -0.88
C PRO A 172 13.41 -1.12 -1.90
N PRO A 173 13.39 0.23 -1.87
CA PRO A 173 12.74 1.07 -2.87
C PRO A 173 13.02 0.64 -4.31
N THR A 174 11.99 0.71 -5.14
CA THR A 174 11.97 0.20 -6.52
C THR A 174 11.92 1.34 -7.54
N ALA A 175 11.57 2.56 -7.13
CA ALA A 175 11.41 3.72 -8.02
C ALA A 175 12.68 3.98 -8.85
N ASP A 176 13.87 3.93 -8.24
CA ASP A 176 15.14 4.16 -8.94
C ASP A 176 15.35 3.16 -10.09
N LEU A 177 14.98 1.90 -9.86
CA LEU A 177 15.11 0.84 -10.86
C LEU A 177 14.17 1.04 -12.05
N ILE A 178 12.93 1.45 -11.76
CA ILE A 178 11.92 1.74 -12.79
C ILE A 178 12.28 3.04 -13.53
N TYR A 179 12.68 4.08 -12.80
CA TYR A 179 13.04 5.39 -13.35
C TYR A 179 14.17 5.28 -14.38
N ASN A 180 15.21 4.50 -14.06
CA ASN A 180 16.33 4.23 -14.98
C ASN A 180 15.92 3.56 -16.31
N ARG A 181 14.69 3.03 -16.39
CA ARG A 181 14.11 2.41 -17.58
C ARG A 181 12.87 3.14 -18.09
N ILE A 182 12.48 4.26 -17.49
CA ILE A 182 11.17 4.89 -17.72
C ILE A 182 11.00 5.39 -19.15
N HIS A 183 12.08 5.87 -19.78
CA HIS A 183 12.06 6.27 -21.18
C HIS A 183 11.73 5.09 -22.11
N ASN A 184 12.26 3.91 -21.85
CA ASN A 184 11.97 2.71 -22.64
C ASN A 184 10.56 2.19 -22.35
N ILE A 185 10.15 2.20 -21.08
CA ILE A 185 8.79 1.83 -20.65
C ILE A 185 7.75 2.73 -21.35
N SER A 186 8.00 4.04 -21.42
CA SER A 186 7.09 5.00 -22.05
C SER A 186 6.94 4.75 -23.56
N LYS A 187 7.98 4.23 -24.21
CA LYS A 187 7.96 3.88 -25.64
C LYS A 187 7.44 2.48 -25.95
N ALA A 188 7.17 1.67 -24.92
CA ALA A 188 6.72 0.30 -25.10
C ALA A 188 5.35 0.25 -25.80
N ASN A 189 5.18 -0.65 -26.75
CA ASN A 189 3.89 -0.93 -27.41
C ASN A 189 3.34 -2.31 -27.03
N LEU A 190 4.18 -3.15 -26.41
CA LEU A 190 3.84 -4.50 -26.00
C LEU A 190 4.18 -4.73 -24.52
N LEU A 191 3.41 -5.58 -23.83
CA LEU A 191 3.71 -5.95 -22.45
C LEU A 191 5.06 -6.66 -22.28
N SER A 192 5.52 -7.39 -23.29
CA SER A 192 6.85 -8.00 -23.28
C SER A 192 7.98 -6.97 -23.25
N GLU A 193 7.77 -5.79 -23.82
CA GLU A 193 8.72 -4.67 -23.77
C GLU A 193 8.71 -4.00 -22.39
N ILE A 194 7.55 -3.89 -21.75
CA ILE A 194 7.49 -3.48 -20.34
C ILE A 194 8.22 -4.51 -19.46
N GLN A 195 7.91 -5.80 -19.63
CA GLN A 195 8.52 -6.89 -18.89
C GLN A 195 10.05 -6.87 -18.98
N SER A 196 10.61 -6.67 -20.17
CA SER A 196 12.07 -6.67 -20.38
C SER A 196 12.78 -5.48 -19.71
N ASN A 197 12.05 -4.42 -19.39
CA ASN A 197 12.54 -3.25 -18.66
C ASN A 197 12.31 -3.33 -17.14
N LEU A 198 11.59 -4.34 -16.65
CA LEU A 198 11.37 -4.58 -15.23
C LEU A 198 12.28 -5.70 -14.71
N GLN A 199 12.69 -5.61 -13.45
CA GLN A 199 13.46 -6.67 -12.78
C GLN A 199 12.52 -7.79 -12.31
N THR A 200 12.00 -8.61 -13.22
CA THR A 200 11.00 -9.65 -12.90
C THR A 200 11.59 -10.91 -12.25
N ASN A 201 12.90 -10.97 -12.02
CA ASN A 201 13.58 -12.08 -11.35
C ASN A 201 14.14 -11.72 -9.96
N VAL A 202 13.88 -10.50 -9.47
CA VAL A 202 14.38 -10.03 -8.18
C VAL A 202 13.24 -10.00 -7.16
N ARG A 203 13.29 -10.91 -6.19
CA ARG A 203 12.23 -11.06 -5.17
C ARG A 203 12.24 -9.96 -4.10
N TYR A 204 13.42 -9.42 -3.79
CA TYR A 204 13.62 -8.50 -2.67
C TYR A 204 13.58 -7.04 -3.15
N THR A 205 12.41 -6.58 -3.57
CA THR A 205 12.11 -5.17 -3.89
C THR A 205 10.77 -4.78 -3.26
N ALA A 206 10.56 -3.49 -3.02
CA ALA A 206 9.31 -3.00 -2.42
C ALA A 206 8.09 -3.27 -3.29
N LEU A 207 8.24 -3.14 -4.60
CA LEU A 207 7.29 -3.57 -5.61
C LEU A 207 7.92 -4.69 -6.43
N ASN A 208 7.34 -5.88 -6.37
CA ASN A 208 7.85 -7.08 -7.00
C ASN A 208 6.88 -7.61 -8.07
N PHE A 209 7.44 -7.99 -9.22
CA PHE A 209 6.73 -8.50 -10.40
C PHE A 209 7.00 -9.99 -10.68
N CYS A 210 7.75 -10.71 -9.83
CA CYS A 210 8.14 -12.11 -10.08
C CYS A 210 6.97 -13.06 -10.36
N ASN A 211 5.78 -12.76 -9.83
CA ASN A 211 4.62 -13.62 -10.06
C ASN A 211 3.74 -13.13 -11.23
N VAL A 212 4.04 -11.99 -11.84
CA VAL A 212 3.23 -11.43 -12.93
C VAL A 212 3.46 -12.24 -14.22
N SER A 213 2.37 -12.74 -14.79
CA SER A 213 2.37 -13.37 -16.11
C SER A 213 2.13 -12.32 -17.18
N PHE A 214 3.19 -11.71 -17.72
CA PHE A 214 3.07 -10.69 -18.78
C PHE A 214 2.56 -11.27 -20.11
N CYS A 215 2.74 -12.56 -20.36
CA CYS A 215 2.20 -13.24 -21.55
C CYS A 215 0.73 -13.64 -21.41
N ASN A 216 0.20 -13.72 -20.19
CA ASN A 216 -1.22 -13.96 -19.92
C ASN A 216 -1.65 -13.21 -18.64
N PRO A 217 -1.75 -11.87 -18.69
CA PRO A 217 -1.99 -11.05 -17.51
C PRO A 217 -3.43 -11.21 -16.98
N ARG A 218 -4.34 -11.79 -17.77
CA ARG A 218 -5.71 -12.13 -17.36
C ARG A 218 -5.83 -13.51 -16.72
N ASP A 219 -4.73 -14.27 -16.59
CA ASP A 219 -4.77 -15.60 -15.98
C ASP A 219 -5.33 -15.52 -14.56
N ARG A 220 -6.32 -16.38 -14.30
CA ARG A 220 -7.01 -16.52 -13.02
C ARG A 220 -6.37 -17.63 -12.17
N ASN A 221 -5.49 -18.42 -12.76
CA ASN A 221 -4.83 -19.53 -12.11
C ASN A 221 -3.51 -19.07 -11.48
N GLY A 222 -3.22 -19.54 -10.27
CA GLY A 222 -1.92 -19.33 -9.64
C GLY A 222 -1.72 -17.93 -9.03
N LYS A 223 -0.45 -17.50 -8.99
CA LYS A 223 0.02 -16.32 -8.24
C LYS A 223 0.11 -15.03 -9.07
N ASN A 224 -0.64 -14.88 -10.15
CA ASN A 224 -0.52 -13.75 -11.09
C ASN A 224 -0.82 -12.37 -10.46
N THR A 225 0.17 -11.80 -9.78
CA THR A 225 0.00 -10.68 -8.85
C THR A 225 1.22 -9.76 -8.84
N LEU A 226 0.97 -8.47 -8.67
CA LEU A 226 1.96 -7.50 -8.22
C LEU A 226 2.05 -7.63 -6.69
N GLU A 227 3.27 -7.77 -6.15
CA GLU A 227 3.50 -7.93 -4.72
C GLU A 227 4.13 -6.65 -4.12
N PHE A 228 3.43 -6.03 -3.18
CA PHE A 228 3.92 -4.91 -2.38
C PHE A 228 4.47 -5.44 -1.05
N ARG A 229 5.79 -5.31 -0.85
CA ARG A 229 6.53 -5.89 0.29
C ARG A 229 6.93 -4.87 1.35
N SER A 230 6.71 -3.60 1.06
CA SER A 230 7.03 -2.46 1.92
C SER A 230 6.11 -2.25 3.15
N PRO A 231 4.85 -2.76 3.20
CA PRO A 231 4.03 -2.58 4.40
C PRO A 231 4.68 -3.14 5.67
N ASN A 232 4.49 -2.44 6.79
CA ASN A 232 4.74 -3.04 8.10
C ASN A 232 3.60 -4.00 8.45
N ALA A 233 3.91 -5.08 9.17
CA ALA A 233 2.86 -5.89 9.77
C ALA A 233 2.06 -5.05 10.78
N THR A 234 0.80 -5.40 10.97
CA THR A 234 -0.03 -4.81 12.03
C THR A 234 -1.14 -5.77 12.46
N THR A 235 -1.55 -5.65 13.71
CA THR A 235 -2.72 -6.36 14.24
C THR A 235 -4.00 -5.55 14.08
N ASN A 236 -3.96 -4.44 13.33
CA ASN A 236 -5.09 -3.56 13.12
C ASN A 236 -5.69 -3.74 11.72
N GLU A 237 -6.92 -4.24 11.66
CA GLU A 237 -7.64 -4.54 10.43
C GLU A 237 -7.95 -3.28 9.59
N VAL A 238 -8.12 -2.11 10.23
CA VAL A 238 -8.41 -0.84 9.55
C VAL A 238 -7.19 -0.36 8.76
N VAL A 239 -5.99 -0.50 9.32
CA VAL A 239 -4.75 -0.19 8.60
C VAL A 239 -4.56 -1.11 7.40
N TRP A 240 -4.81 -2.41 7.57
CA TRP A 240 -4.73 -3.36 6.45
C TRP A 240 -5.72 -3.02 5.34
N GLN A 241 -6.98 -2.75 5.69
CA GLN A 241 -8.00 -2.39 4.72
C GLN A 241 -7.68 -1.07 4.02
N ASN A 242 -7.15 -0.08 4.73
CA ASN A 242 -6.73 1.19 4.12
C ASN A 242 -5.53 1.02 3.19
N ASN A 243 -4.56 0.16 3.55
CA ASN A 243 -3.45 -0.18 2.69
C ASN A 243 -3.92 -0.87 1.40
N ILE A 244 -4.83 -1.85 1.53
CA ILE A 244 -5.43 -2.53 0.38
C ILE A 244 -6.18 -1.52 -0.49
N ASN A 245 -6.97 -0.62 0.10
CA ASN A 245 -7.71 0.39 -0.64
C ASN A 245 -6.79 1.28 -1.49
N THR A 246 -5.76 1.86 -0.87
CA THR A 246 -4.81 2.73 -1.57
C THR A 246 -4.13 2.00 -2.73
N LEU A 247 -3.56 0.82 -2.47
CA LEU A 247 -2.79 0.11 -3.48
C LEU A 247 -3.69 -0.40 -4.63
N THR A 248 -4.90 -0.87 -4.33
CA THR A 248 -5.84 -1.29 -5.39
C THR A 248 -6.36 -0.10 -6.19
N LYS A 249 -6.72 1.01 -5.54
CA LYS A 249 -7.17 2.24 -6.21
C LYS A 249 -6.09 2.86 -7.08
N MET A 250 -4.80 2.73 -6.74
CA MET A 250 -3.71 3.14 -7.64
C MET A 250 -3.72 2.38 -8.98
N LEU A 251 -3.92 1.06 -8.96
CA LEU A 251 -4.01 0.28 -10.19
C LEU A 251 -5.32 0.59 -10.94
N VAL A 252 -6.42 0.76 -10.22
CA VAL A 252 -7.73 1.11 -10.82
C VAL A 252 -7.69 2.48 -11.49
N SER A 253 -7.11 3.50 -10.85
CA SER A 253 -7.00 4.84 -11.46
C SER A 253 -6.11 4.83 -12.70
N SER A 254 -5.02 4.04 -12.67
CA SER A 254 -4.14 3.83 -13.82
C SER A 254 -4.87 3.13 -14.97
N ARG A 255 -5.65 2.07 -14.67
CA ARG A 255 -6.51 1.38 -15.67
C ARG A 255 -7.55 2.31 -16.27
N ASN A 256 -8.18 3.14 -15.44
CA ASN A 256 -9.29 3.98 -15.89
C ASN A 256 -8.82 5.18 -16.73
N LYS A 257 -7.49 5.39 -16.88
CA LYS A 257 -6.87 6.47 -17.68
C LYS A 257 -7.39 7.86 -17.30
N VAL A 258 -7.67 8.04 -16.00
CA VAL A 258 -8.11 9.33 -15.43
C VAL A 258 -6.93 10.23 -15.06
N ILE A 259 -5.72 9.67 -15.03
CA ILE A 259 -4.49 10.39 -14.71
C ILE A 259 -3.91 10.98 -15.98
N ASP A 260 -3.61 12.27 -15.94
CA ASP A 260 -2.88 12.97 -16.99
C ASP A 260 -1.45 12.43 -17.08
N GLU A 261 -1.12 11.82 -18.21
CA GLU A 261 0.20 11.23 -18.46
C GLU A 261 1.28 12.31 -18.65
N ASP A 262 0.95 13.44 -19.27
CA ASP A 262 1.89 14.54 -19.47
C ASP A 262 2.29 15.15 -18.11
N PHE A 263 1.35 15.20 -17.17
CA PHE A 263 1.64 15.60 -15.79
C PHE A 263 2.63 14.63 -15.12
N LEU A 264 2.45 13.32 -15.27
CA LEU A 264 3.37 12.33 -14.70
C LEU A 264 4.75 12.43 -15.35
N ASP A 265 4.83 12.63 -16.66
CA ASP A 265 6.09 12.80 -17.38
C ASP A 265 6.82 14.07 -16.96
N TYR A 266 6.09 15.18 -16.79
CA TYR A 266 6.64 16.40 -16.22
C TYR A 266 7.20 16.16 -14.81
N LYS A 267 6.40 15.52 -13.94
CA LYS A 267 6.81 15.26 -12.56
C LYS A 267 8.06 14.40 -12.48
N LEU A 268 8.14 13.36 -13.30
CA LEU A 268 9.31 12.47 -13.35
C LEU A 268 10.55 13.19 -13.92
N SER A 269 10.39 14.01 -14.95
CA SER A 269 11.54 14.70 -15.57
C SER A 269 12.06 15.89 -14.75
N HIS A 270 11.22 16.54 -13.95
CA HIS A 270 11.59 17.79 -13.25
C HIS A 270 11.63 17.67 -11.72
N GLU A 271 10.87 16.75 -11.13
CA GLU A 271 10.73 16.64 -9.67
C GLU A 271 11.24 15.30 -9.10
N TYR A 272 11.62 14.33 -9.94
CA TYR A 272 12.09 13.04 -9.44
C TYR A 272 13.40 13.17 -8.67
N LEU A 273 13.41 12.61 -7.47
CA LEU A 273 14.60 12.46 -6.64
C LEU A 273 14.83 10.98 -6.38
N PRO A 274 16.03 10.44 -6.70
CA PRO A 274 16.33 9.05 -6.44
C PRO A 274 16.36 8.78 -4.93
N TYR A 275 16.08 7.53 -4.54
CA TYR A 275 16.18 7.13 -3.13
C TYR A 275 17.60 7.33 -2.59
N LEU A 276 18.61 6.91 -3.35
CA LEU A 276 20.01 7.08 -2.95
C LEU A 276 20.35 8.57 -2.81
N GLY A 277 20.75 8.98 -1.59
CA GLY A 277 21.02 10.38 -1.24
C GLY A 277 19.80 11.20 -0.83
N ASN A 278 18.58 10.65 -0.94
CA ASN A 278 17.34 11.28 -0.48
C ASN A 278 16.49 10.36 0.42
N GLU A 279 17.13 9.48 1.19
CA GLU A 279 16.48 8.47 2.02
C GLU A 279 15.55 9.08 3.08
N TYR A 280 15.83 10.32 3.49
CA TYR A 280 15.00 11.07 4.44
C TYR A 280 13.57 11.31 3.92
N LEU A 281 13.36 11.38 2.60
CA LEU A 281 12.05 11.61 1.98
C LEU A 281 11.04 10.47 2.25
N TYR A 282 11.53 9.27 2.59
CA TYR A 282 10.72 8.09 2.87
C TYR A 282 10.18 8.07 4.31
N ASN A 283 10.72 8.94 5.17
CA ASN A 283 10.30 9.08 6.57
C ASN A 283 9.67 10.45 6.86
N GLY A 284 9.93 11.47 6.05
CA GLY A 284 9.38 12.83 6.21
C GLY A 284 7.99 13.03 5.63
N VAL A 285 7.29 14.08 6.07
CA VAL A 285 6.02 14.52 5.47
C VAL A 285 6.30 15.40 4.25
N ASN A 286 5.90 14.95 3.06
CA ASN A 286 5.81 15.75 1.85
C ASN A 286 4.32 16.02 1.55
N LEU A 287 3.81 17.10 2.13
CA LEU A 287 2.39 17.45 2.03
C LEU A 287 1.95 17.72 0.59
N LYS A 288 2.78 18.44 -0.21
CA LYS A 288 2.48 18.71 -1.63
C LYS A 288 2.21 17.40 -2.38
N ASN A 289 3.16 16.48 -2.36
CA ASN A 289 3.03 15.21 -3.09
C ASN A 289 1.91 14.33 -2.51
N ALA A 290 1.63 14.39 -1.20
CA ALA A 290 0.53 13.65 -0.61
C ALA A 290 -0.83 14.16 -1.09
N LEU A 291 -1.03 15.48 -1.17
CA LEU A 291 -2.28 16.07 -1.67
C LEU A 291 -2.48 15.81 -3.17
N GLU A 292 -1.41 15.87 -3.96
CA GLU A 292 -1.45 15.48 -5.38
C GLU A 292 -1.77 14.00 -5.56
N PHE A 293 -1.11 13.12 -4.79
CA PHE A 293 -1.34 11.68 -4.85
C PHE A 293 -2.81 11.32 -4.59
N VAL A 294 -3.43 11.90 -3.56
CA VAL A 294 -4.83 11.58 -3.24
C VAL A 294 -5.81 12.04 -4.32
N ASP A 295 -5.50 13.13 -5.03
CA ASP A 295 -6.31 13.63 -6.16
C ASP A 295 -6.19 12.73 -7.40
N LEU A 296 -5.02 12.12 -7.61
CA LEU A 296 -4.78 11.21 -8.74
C LEU A 296 -5.36 9.80 -8.53
N VAL A 297 -5.45 9.35 -7.27
CA VAL A 297 -5.75 7.96 -6.92
C VAL A 297 -7.19 7.73 -6.50
N PHE A 298 -7.78 8.67 -5.77
CA PHE A 298 -9.09 8.48 -5.17
C PHE A 298 -10.19 9.27 -5.89
N ASP A 299 -11.37 8.68 -5.92
CA ASP A 299 -12.58 9.21 -6.54
C ASP A 299 -13.58 9.79 -5.52
N ASN A 300 -13.18 9.88 -4.25
CA ASN A 300 -14.02 10.38 -3.16
C ASN A 300 -13.18 10.93 -1.99
N ASN A 301 -13.71 11.91 -1.28
CA ASN A 301 -13.05 12.59 -0.17
C ASN A 301 -12.83 11.67 1.04
N LEU A 302 -13.70 10.68 1.27
CA LEU A 302 -13.53 9.74 2.37
C LEU A 302 -12.19 9.00 2.30
N ASP A 303 -11.86 8.45 1.13
CA ASP A 303 -10.61 7.73 0.93
C ASP A 303 -9.40 8.67 0.96
N LYS A 304 -9.53 9.89 0.42
CA LYS A 304 -8.48 10.93 0.56
C LYS A 304 -8.18 11.23 2.02
N MET A 305 -9.21 11.40 2.84
CA MET A 305 -9.08 11.67 4.28
C MET A 305 -8.48 10.48 5.03
N TYR A 306 -8.91 9.26 4.72
CA TYR A 306 -8.34 8.03 5.28
C TYR A 306 -6.84 7.90 4.95
N PHE A 307 -6.46 8.19 3.70
CA PHE A 307 -5.07 8.20 3.28
C PHE A 307 -4.26 9.25 4.05
N LEU A 308 -4.70 10.52 4.02
CA LEU A 308 -3.98 11.63 4.64
C LEU A 308 -3.84 11.43 6.14
N ARG A 309 -4.89 10.94 6.82
CA ARG A 309 -4.84 10.68 8.26
C ARG A 309 -3.76 9.66 8.62
N GLN A 310 -3.69 8.54 7.90
CA GLN A 310 -2.66 7.52 8.11
C GLN A 310 -1.26 7.98 7.66
N TYR A 311 -1.16 8.80 6.62
CA TYR A 311 0.11 9.33 6.10
C TYR A 311 0.74 10.38 7.04
N LEU A 312 -0.07 11.35 7.51
CA LEU A 312 0.43 12.47 8.30
C LEU A 312 0.88 12.04 9.68
N LYS A 313 0.17 11.12 10.35
CA LYS A 313 0.50 10.62 11.69
C LYS A 313 0.76 11.76 12.69
N ASP A 314 -0.12 12.75 12.74
CA ASP A 314 0.05 13.98 13.54
C ASP A 314 1.38 14.70 13.26
N PHE A 315 1.87 14.64 12.03
CA PHE A 315 3.17 15.16 11.60
C PHE A 315 4.35 14.58 12.39
N GLN A 316 4.21 13.36 12.95
CA GLN A 316 5.31 12.67 13.61
C GLN A 316 6.35 12.24 12.58
N GLU A 317 7.57 12.73 12.74
CA GLU A 317 8.73 12.36 11.92
C GLU A 317 9.74 11.60 12.78
N ASN A 318 10.50 10.69 12.16
CA ASN A 318 11.37 9.77 12.87
C ASN A 318 12.87 10.13 12.75
N TYR A 319 13.19 11.41 12.53
CA TYR A 319 14.57 11.86 12.37
C TYR A 319 15.41 11.46 13.59
N GLY A 320 16.42 10.61 13.37
CA GLY A 320 17.37 10.19 14.41
C GLY A 320 16.88 9.10 15.38
N MET A 321 15.66 8.57 15.24
CA MET A 321 15.17 7.49 16.09
C MET A 321 15.60 6.12 15.57
N LYS A 322 16.32 5.36 16.40
CA LYS A 322 16.87 4.02 16.05
C LYS A 322 15.87 2.87 16.23
N MET A 323 14.64 3.15 16.67
CA MET A 323 13.64 2.15 17.01
C MET A 323 12.29 2.47 16.37
N ALA A 324 11.55 1.44 15.99
CA ALA A 324 10.19 1.57 15.47
C ALA A 324 9.25 2.02 16.61
N VAL A 325 8.42 3.02 16.33
CA VAL A 325 7.48 3.60 17.30
C VAL A 325 6.08 3.59 16.72
N LYS A 326 5.08 3.28 17.56
CA LYS A 326 3.67 3.36 17.18
C LYS A 326 3.24 4.82 17.02
N ALA A 327 2.49 5.11 15.97
CA ALA A 327 1.85 6.39 15.80
C ALA A 327 0.75 6.60 16.86
N LYS A 328 0.36 7.85 17.08
CA LYS A 328 -0.82 8.16 17.90
C LYS A 328 -2.07 7.48 17.32
N LYS A 329 -3.01 7.10 18.20
CA LYS A 329 -4.22 6.37 17.80
C LYS A 329 -5.08 7.23 16.85
N PHE A 330 -5.30 6.76 15.63
CA PHE A 330 -6.13 7.41 14.60
C PHE A 330 -7.26 6.50 14.06
N ILE A 331 -7.55 5.42 14.78
CA ILE A 331 -8.55 4.40 14.42
C ILE A 331 -9.54 4.30 15.58
N ARG A 332 -10.84 4.14 15.32
CA ARG A 332 -11.85 4.03 16.40
C ARG A 332 -11.65 2.78 17.24
#